data_AF-A0A2E2HCC5-F1
#
_entry.id   AF-A0A2E2HCC5-F1
#
_cell.length_a   1.000
_cell.length_b   1.000
_cell.length_c   1.000
_cell.angle_alpha   90.00
_cell.angle_beta   90.00
_cell.angle_gamma   90.00
#
_symmetry.space_group_name_H-M   'P 1'
#
loop_
_entity.id
_entity.type
_entity.pdbx_description
1 polymer ?
#
loop_
_entity_poly.entity_id
_entity_poly.type
_entity_poly.pdbx_seq_one_letter_code
_entity_poly.pdbx_strand_id
1 'polypeptide(L)' 'MKTKDKLVQGVIDRIAKRSEEGIKKFGCTMLQSKKPTIAWIDEAQQELSDAIIYLEKFKYILKEEELEQEKIGGTDD' A
#
# COMPACT_ATOMS: atom_id res chain seq x y z
N MET A 1 6.88 20.90 0.18
CA MET A 1 5.85 21.31 1.18
C MET A 1 5.96 20.38 2.37
N LYS A 2 5.87 20.89 3.60
CA LYS A 2 5.87 20.06 4.81
C LYS A 2 4.65 20.39 5.66
N THR A 3 4.04 19.39 6.29
CA THR A 3 2.91 19.53 7.22
C THR A 3 3.32 19.15 8.65
N LYS A 4 2.62 19.69 9.65
CA LYS A 4 2.81 19.30 11.06
C LYS A 4 2.15 17.96 11.39
N ASP A 5 1.24 17.49 10.53
CA ASP A 5 0.67 16.15 10.63
C ASP A 5 1.72 15.10 10.27
N LYS A 6 2.21 14.38 11.29
CA LYS A 6 3.30 13.41 11.12
C LYS A 6 2.87 12.21 10.28
N LEU A 7 1.60 11.79 10.34
CA LEU A 7 1.10 10.66 9.55
C LEU A 7 1.08 11.02 8.07
N VAL A 8 0.52 12.18 7.74
CA VAL A 8 0.48 12.69 6.37
C VAL A 8 1.88 12.98 5.83
N GLN A 9 2.75 13.58 6.65
CA GLN A 9 4.14 13.85 6.24
C GLN A 9 4.87 12.55 5.88
N GLY A 10 4.70 11.49 6.67
CA GLY A 10 5.31 10.19 6.39
C GLY A 10 4.81 9.56 5.08
N VAL A 11 3.55 9.77 4.71
CA VAL A 11 3.02 9.32 3.41
C VAL A 11 3.67 10.10 2.27
N ILE A 12 3.75 11.43 2.37
CA ILE A 12 4.40 12.30 1.36
C ILE A 12 5.86 11.88 1.14
N ASP A 13 6.61 11.67 2.22
CA ASP A 13 8.02 11.28 2.14
C ASP A 13 8.19 9.91 1.46
N ARG A 14 7.29 8.95 1.73
CA ARG A 14 7.31 7.64 1.06
C ARG A 14 6.98 7.75 -0.43
N ILE A 15 6.01 8.59 -0.82
CA ILE A 15 5.67 8.83 -2.22
C ILE A 15 6.88 9.42 -2.96
N ALA A 16 7.53 10.43 -2.37
CA ALA A 16 8.73 11.03 -2.95
C ALA A 16 9.86 9.99 -3.11
N LYS A 17 10.13 9.19 -2.08
CA LYS A 17 11.14 8.12 -2.14
C LYS A 17 10.85 7.09 -3.24
N ARG A 18 9.60 6.63 -3.37
CA ARG A 18 9.20 5.69 -4.44
C ARG A 18 9.36 6.32 -5.83
N SER A 19 9.11 7.62 -5.97
CA SER A 19 9.35 8.34 -7.23
C SER A 19 10.82 8.31 -7.61
N GLU A 20 11.73 8.62 -6.67
CA GLU A 20 13.19 8.56 -6.89
C GLU A 20 13.67 7.14 -7.23
N GLU A 21 13.15 6.11 -6.56
CA GLU A 21 13.44 4.71 -6.88
C GLU A 21 12.96 4.32 -8.28
N GLY A 22 11.76 4.77 -8.66
CA GLY A 22 11.23 4.59 -10.01
C GLY A 22 12.10 5.27 -11.08
N ILE A 23 12.51 6.52 -10.84
CA ILE A 23 13.41 7.25 -11.75
C ILE A 23 14.73 6.50 -11.92
N LYS A 24 15.31 5.97 -10.83
CA LYS A 24 16.54 5.14 -10.90
C LYS A 24 16.33 3.86 -11.68
N LYS A 25 15.18 3.19 -11.51
CA LYS A 25 14.85 1.91 -12.18
C LYS A 25 14.57 2.10 -13.67
N PHE A 26 13.85 3.14 -14.06
CA PHE A 26 13.34 3.33 -15.43
C PHE A 26 14.10 4.41 -16.21
N GLY A 27 15.02 5.12 -15.58
CA GLY A 27 15.84 6.17 -16.21
C GLY A 27 15.07 7.44 -16.60
N CYS A 28 13.79 7.55 -16.24
CA CYS A 28 12.94 8.70 -16.56
C CYS A 28 11.84 8.90 -15.51
N THR A 29 11.28 10.11 -15.48
CA THR A 29 10.06 10.39 -14.71
C THR A 29 8.82 9.85 -15.43
N MET A 30 7.70 9.68 -14.71
CA MET A 30 6.43 9.31 -15.34
C MET A 30 6.00 10.32 -16.42
N LEU A 31 6.28 11.61 -16.22
CA LEU A 31 5.99 12.66 -17.21
C LEU A 31 6.80 12.48 -18.51
N GLN A 32 8.02 11.97 -18.43
CA GLN A 32 8.91 11.78 -19.59
C GLN A 32 8.71 10.41 -20.26
N SER A 33 8.07 9.47 -19.58
CA SER A 33 7.84 8.12 -20.09
C SER A 33 7.01 8.16 -21.37
N LYS A 34 7.42 7.38 -22.37
CA LYS A 34 6.73 7.22 -23.66
C LYS A 34 5.81 5.99 -23.69
N LYS A 35 5.50 5.44 -22.51
CA LYS A 35 4.62 4.27 -22.38
C LYS A 35 3.23 4.61 -22.94
N PRO A 36 2.61 3.72 -23.74
CA PRO A 36 1.27 3.94 -24.26
C PRO A 36 0.24 3.95 -23.12
N THR A 37 -0.84 4.71 -23.30
CA THR A 37 -1.91 4.87 -22.30
C THR A 37 -2.43 3.53 -21.75
N ILE A 38 -2.58 2.52 -22.61
CA ILE A 38 -3.09 1.21 -22.20
C ILE A 38 -2.20 0.54 -21.16
N ALA A 39 -0.87 0.64 -21.28
CA ALA A 39 0.05 0.02 -20.34
C ALA A 39 0.03 0.71 -18.96
N TRP A 40 -0.34 2.00 -18.89
CA TRP A 40 -0.59 2.66 -17.60
C TRP A 40 -1.85 2.14 -16.91
N ILE A 41 -2.89 1.82 -17.70
CA ILE A 41 -4.12 1.23 -17.19
C ILE A 41 -3.83 -0.17 -16.66
N ASP A 42 -3.12 -1.00 -17.42
CA ASP A 42 -2.78 -2.36 -17.03
C ASP A 42 -1.94 -2.39 -15.73
N GLU A 43 -0.93 -1.52 -15.61
CA GLU A 43 -0.13 -1.40 -14.38
C GLU A 43 -0.97 -0.92 -13.19
N ALA A 44 -1.86 0.05 -13.39
CA ALA A 44 -2.75 0.52 -12.34
C ALA A 44 -3.72 -0.59 -11.87
N GLN A 45 -4.25 -1.40 -12.80
CA GLN A 45 -5.08 -2.56 -12.46
C GLN A 45 -4.32 -3.60 -11.64
N GLN A 46 -3.05 -3.86 -11.99
CA GLN A 46 -2.20 -4.78 -11.24
C GLN A 46 -1.94 -4.28 -9.81
N GLU A 47 -1.55 -3.01 -9.65
CA GLU A 47 -1.29 -2.40 -8.33
C GLU A 47 -2.56 -2.37 -7.45
N LEU A 48 -3.73 -2.11 -8.05
CA LEU A 48 -5.01 -2.18 -7.33
C LEU A 48 -5.38 -3.62 -6.92
N SER A 49 -5.03 -4.60 -7.75
CA SER A 49 -5.24 -6.02 -7.41
C SER A 49 -4.36 -6.42 -6.21
N ASP A 50 -3.10 -5.98 -6.19
CA ASP A 50 -2.21 -6.19 -5.03
C ASP A 50 -2.77 -5.51 -3.77
N ALA A 51 -3.34 -4.31 -3.89
CA ALA A 51 -4.00 -3.64 -2.78
C ALA A 51 -5.19 -4.44 -2.21
N ILE A 52 -6.02 -5.03 -3.09
CA ILE A 52 -7.13 -5.91 -2.67
C ILE A 52 -6.60 -7.13 -1.91
N ILE A 53 -5.51 -7.75 -2.39
CA ILE A 53 -4.89 -8.91 -1.72
C ILE A 53 -4.39 -8.54 -0.33
N TYR A 54 -3.76 -7.36 -0.16
CA TYR A 54 -3.35 -6.87 1.16
C TYR A 54 -4.53 -6.68 2.10
N LEU A 55 -5.65 -6.13 1.62
CA LEU A 55 -6.86 -5.97 2.43
C LEU A 55 -7.47 -7.32 2.85
N GLU A 56 -7.50 -8.31 1.95
CA GLU A 56 -7.95 -9.66 2.32
C GLU A 56 -7.03 -10.32 3.36
N LYS A 57 -5.71 -10.10 3.26
CA LYS A 57 -4.77 -10.56 4.29
C LYS A 57 -5.03 -9.91 5.65
N PHE A 58 -5.30 -8.61 5.69
CA PHE A 58 -5.62 -7.92 6.95
C PHE A 58 -6.93 -8.41 7.56
N LYS A 59 -7.97 -8.62 6.73
CA LYS A 59 -9.23 -9.24 7.21
C LYS A 59 -8.98 -10.63 7.80
N TYR A 60 -8.11 -11.43 7.18
CA TYR A 60 -7.74 -12.74 7.72
C TYR A 60 -7.04 -12.62 9.08
N ILE A 61 -6.04 -11.74 9.20
CA ILE A 61 -5.33 -11.51 10.47
C ILE A 61 -6.29 -11.07 11.58
N LEU A 62 -7.16 -10.10 11.31
CA LEU A 62 -8.12 -9.59 12.29
C LEU A 62 -9.07 -10.69 12.79
N LYS A 63 -9.53 -11.59 11.91
CA LYS A 63 -10.36 -12.72 12.31
C LYS A 63 -9.62 -13.72 13.21
N GLU A 64 -8.36 -14.00 12.92
CA GLU A 64 -7.56 -14.87 13.78
C GLU A 64 -7.34 -14.22 15.16
N GLU A 65 -7.08 -12.91 15.20
CA GLU A 65 -6.96 -12.15 16.46
C GLU A 65 -8.27 -12.20 17.27
N GLU A 66 -9.44 -12.01 16.64
CA GLU A 66 -10.75 -12.14 17.29
C GLU A 66 -10.96 -13.55 17.89
N LEU A 67 -10.66 -14.61 17.12
CA LEU A 67 -10.76 -15.99 17.59
C LEU A 67 -9.80 -16.32 18.74
N GLU A 68 -8.62 -15.71 18.77
CA GLU A 68 -7.68 -15.85 19.89
C GLU A 68 -8.19 -15.17 21.16
N GLN A 69 -8.79 -13.98 21.05
CA GLN A 69 -9.38 -13.29 22.20
C GLN A 69 -10.55 -14.07 22.80
N GLU A 70 -11.42 -14.66 21.96
CA GLU A 70 -12.54 -15.49 22.43
C GLU A 70 -12.10 -16.72 23.22
N LYS A 71 -10.97 -17.35 22.83
CA LYS A 71 -10.41 -18.51 23.55
C LYS A 71 -9.86 -18.15 24.93
N ILE A 72 -9.35 -16.93 25.11
CA ILE A 72 -8.79 -16.44 26.38
C ILE A 72 -9.91 -15.98 27.33
N GLY A 73 -11.02 -15.45 26.81
CA GLY A 73 -12.15 -14.97 27.61
C GLY A 73 -13.11 -16.06 28.13
N GLY A 74 -12.92 -17.32 27.76
CA GLY A 74 -13.85 -18.43 28.07
C GLY A 74 -13.53 -19.28 29.30
N THR A 75 -12.67 -18.83 30.24
CA THR A 75 -12.23 -19.64 31.39
C THR A 75 -12.64 -19.13 32.78
N ASP A 76 -13.56 -18.16 32.86
CA ASP A 76 -13.99 -17.59 34.15
C ASP A 76 -15.44 -17.93 34.52
N ASP A 77 -15.88 -19.19 34.33
CA ASP A 77 -17.12 -19.74 34.90
C ASP A 77 -16.92 -21.17 35.46
#